data_AF-A0A2E2ETQ9-F1
#
_entry.id   AF-A0A2E2ETQ9-F1
#
_cell.length_a   1.000
_cell.length_b   1.000
_cell.length_c   1.000
_cell.angle_alpha   90.00
_cell.angle_beta   90.00
_cell.angle_gamma   90.00
#
_symmetry.space_group_name_H-M   'P 1'
#
loop_
_entity.id
_entity.type
_entity.pdbx_description
1 polymer ?
#
loop_
_entity_poly.entity_id
_entity_poly.type
_entity_poly.pdbx_seq_one_letter_code
_entity_poly.pdbx_strand_id
1 'polypeptide(L)'
;MKYLTITFVLICLFSCKESKYKKISEYEEKLDSLNIYDNNSYINYHNEISKIRPTKESFCLLDSLKAELDIKKGILNYFIGHDRTFLPESINSLPEYLKSNYSINSIELLVGCIVTDDNKYYECYERLMHQAIIDKFGNDFIPKSKRIVDSVYVYENPKKLYSKYNSYGMQNRYYSQEYKHWHDSINKKLRKNLIIPKDYVIKNDNITLISANFIINRFGKIDSLVIFSQNLDEKYNSYFEHHMKESILNTKWKPIQLYGINLNTKESFTTFL
;
A
#
# COMPACT_ATOMS: atom_id res chain seq x y z
N MET A 1 26.50 42.11 57.21
CA MET A 1 26.83 40.70 56.85
C MET A 1 25.61 39.78 56.64
N LYS A 2 24.40 40.30 56.30
CA LYS A 2 23.23 39.46 55.94
C LYS A 2 22.87 39.49 54.44
N TYR A 3 23.45 40.42 53.69
CA TYR A 3 23.20 40.57 52.25
C TYR A 3 24.22 39.87 51.35
N LEU A 4 25.37 39.43 51.89
CA LEU A 4 26.40 38.71 51.12
C LEU A 4 26.11 37.21 50.98
N THR A 5 25.27 36.64 51.84
CA THR A 5 24.89 35.22 51.82
C THR A 5 23.71 34.93 50.90
N ILE A 6 22.90 35.93 50.54
CA ILE A 6 21.74 35.76 49.65
C ILE A 6 22.17 35.75 48.18
N THR A 7 23.23 36.47 47.82
CA THR A 7 23.76 36.52 46.45
C THR A 7 24.47 35.22 46.04
N PHE A 8 25.05 34.45 46.97
CA PHE A 8 25.70 33.18 46.65
C PHE A 8 24.70 32.03 46.38
N VAL A 9 23.51 32.07 46.99
CA VAL A 9 22.45 31.07 46.77
C VAL A 9 21.76 31.25 45.41
N LEU A 10 21.64 32.49 44.92
CA LEU A 10 21.07 32.78 43.61
C LEU A 10 22.00 32.39 42.44
N ILE A 11 23.33 32.47 42.61
CA ILE A 11 24.28 32.06 41.56
C ILE A 11 24.34 30.54 41.42
N CYS A 12 24.19 29.77 42.52
CA CYS A 12 24.11 28.31 42.46
C CYS A 12 22.83 27.77 41.80
N LEU A 13 21.73 28.54 41.78
CA LEU A 13 20.48 28.13 41.13
C LEU A 13 20.47 28.33 39.61
N PHE A 14 21.37 29.14 39.06
CA PHE A 14 21.56 29.27 37.60
C PHE A 14 22.61 28.28 37.03
N SER A 15 23.38 27.60 37.89
CA SER A 15 24.41 26.64 37.45
C SER A 15 23.93 25.18 37.32
N CYS A 16 22.65 24.89 37.57
CA CYS A 16 22.08 23.55 37.46
C CYS A 16 21.02 23.46 36.36
N LYS A 17 21.42 23.72 35.12
CA LYS A 17 20.73 23.23 33.92
C LYS A 17 21.65 23.27 32.69
N GLU A 18 22.92 22.91 32.85
CA GLU A 18 23.66 22.37 31.72
C GLU A 18 23.05 21.01 31.37
N SER A 19 22.04 21.14 30.51
CA SER A 19 21.48 20.15 29.60
C SER A 19 22.19 18.81 29.65
N LYS A 20 21.44 17.78 30.07
CA LYS A 20 21.80 16.36 29.94
C LYS A 20 21.97 15.92 28.47
N TYR A 21 21.91 16.85 27.52
CA TYR A 21 22.11 16.67 26.09
C TYR A 21 23.30 17.52 25.65
N LYS A 22 24.32 16.87 25.08
CA LYS A 22 25.30 17.54 24.21
C LYS A 22 24.57 18.37 23.17
N LYS A 23 25.12 19.53 22.78
CA LYS A 23 24.47 20.34 21.74
C LYS A 23 24.39 19.49 20.47
N ILE A 24 23.22 19.44 19.83
CA ILE A 24 22.99 18.65 18.61
C ILE A 24 24.03 18.96 17.52
N SER A 25 24.51 20.21 17.48
CA SER A 25 25.59 20.68 16.59
C SER A 25 26.90 19.89 16.74
N GLU A 26 27.17 19.27 17.89
CA GLU A 26 28.36 18.42 18.08
C GLU A 26 28.30 17.12 17.28
N TYR A 27 27.12 16.73 16.80
CA TYR A 27 26.93 15.50 16.01
C TYR A 27 26.90 15.78 14.51
N GLU A 28 26.93 17.04 14.08
CA GLU A 28 26.78 17.43 12.67
C GLU A 28 27.80 16.73 11.77
N GLU A 29 29.09 16.79 12.09
CA GLU A 29 30.15 16.12 11.31
C GLU A 29 29.94 14.60 11.22
N LYS A 30 29.55 13.96 12.33
CA LYS A 30 29.23 12.52 12.34
C LYS A 30 28.04 12.23 11.44
N LEU A 31 26.95 12.99 11.55
CA LEU A 31 25.74 12.82 10.74
C LEU A 31 26.03 13.06 9.26
N ASP A 32 26.86 14.05 8.96
CA ASP A 32 27.21 14.44 7.60
C ASP A 32 28.03 13.35 6.88
N SER A 33 28.84 12.60 7.64
CA SER A 33 29.63 11.47 7.16
C SER A 33 28.80 10.20 6.82
N LEU A 34 27.59 10.08 7.38
CA LEU A 34 26.74 8.91 7.21
C LEU A 34 25.84 9.07 6.00
N ASN A 35 26.11 8.38 4.91
CA ASN A 35 25.25 8.47 3.73
C ASN A 35 24.02 7.55 3.84
N ILE A 36 22.87 8.01 3.33
CA ILE A 36 21.62 7.24 3.28
C ILE A 36 21.13 7.21 1.82
N TYR A 37 21.20 6.04 1.19
CA TYR A 37 20.82 5.83 -0.21
C TYR A 37 19.91 4.62 -0.43
N ASP A 38 19.81 3.73 0.56
CA ASP A 38 19.08 2.48 0.50
C ASP A 38 18.72 2.00 1.92
N ASN A 39 18.03 0.87 2.03
CA ASN A 39 17.64 0.31 3.33
C ASN A 39 18.85 -0.05 4.22
N ASN A 40 19.92 -0.60 3.65
CA ASN A 40 21.10 -1.01 4.43
C ASN A 40 21.82 0.19 5.05
N SER A 41 22.01 1.25 4.27
CA SER A 41 22.62 2.49 4.72
C SER A 41 21.73 3.22 5.73
N TYR A 42 20.40 3.16 5.58
CA TYR A 42 19.46 3.67 6.57
C TYR A 42 19.54 2.90 7.90
N ILE A 43 19.55 1.57 7.86
CA ILE A 43 19.73 0.72 9.05
C ILE A 43 21.07 1.01 9.73
N ASN A 44 22.14 1.14 8.94
CA ASN A 44 23.47 1.48 9.47
C ASN A 44 23.47 2.84 10.17
N TYR A 45 22.86 3.85 9.55
CA TYR A 45 22.66 5.16 10.17
C TYR A 45 21.93 5.03 11.53
N HIS A 46 20.79 4.33 11.57
CA HIS A 46 20.04 4.10 12.81
C HIS A 46 20.87 3.42 13.90
N ASN A 47 21.68 2.43 13.52
CA ASN A 47 22.59 1.75 14.43
C ASN A 47 23.67 2.69 14.98
N GLU A 48 24.27 3.54 14.15
CA GLU A 48 25.29 4.51 14.56
C GLU A 48 24.74 5.59 15.51
N ILE A 49 23.50 6.00 15.33
CA ILE A 49 22.82 6.93 16.23
C ILE A 49 22.46 6.25 17.54
N SER A 50 21.99 5.00 17.49
CA SER A 50 21.62 4.23 18.67
C SER A 50 22.79 4.00 19.63
N LYS A 51 24.03 3.97 19.15
CA LYS A 51 25.25 3.91 19.99
C LYS A 51 25.38 5.08 20.97
N ILE A 52 24.78 6.22 20.65
CA ILE A 52 24.78 7.43 21.49
C ILE A 52 23.70 7.32 22.59
N ARG A 53 22.82 6.31 22.52
CA ARG A 53 21.69 6.08 23.44
C ARG A 53 20.79 7.32 23.62
N PRO A 54 20.34 7.96 22.51
CA PRO A 54 19.49 9.14 22.60
C PRO A 54 18.13 8.79 23.21
N THR A 55 17.49 9.79 23.83
CA THR A 55 16.05 9.70 24.10
C THR A 55 15.27 9.76 22.78
N LYS A 56 13.98 9.39 22.79
CA LYS A 56 13.14 9.50 21.58
C LYS A 56 13.14 10.92 20.98
N GLU A 57 13.09 11.94 21.84
CA GLU A 57 13.15 13.33 21.42
C GLU A 57 14.49 13.68 20.76
N SER A 58 15.61 13.31 21.39
CA SER A 58 16.93 13.57 20.81
C SER A 58 17.16 12.78 19.53
N PHE A 59 16.62 11.56 19.44
CA PHE A 59 16.68 10.77 18.21
C PHE A 59 15.99 11.51 17.06
N CYS A 60 14.76 11.99 17.28
CA CYS A 60 14.04 12.78 16.28
C CYS A 60 14.78 14.07 15.88
N LEU A 61 15.45 14.74 16.81
CA LEU A 61 16.25 15.93 16.51
C LEU A 61 17.49 15.60 15.66
N LEU A 62 18.18 14.48 15.95
CA LEU A 62 19.30 14.00 15.14
C LEU A 62 18.85 13.58 13.74
N ASP A 63 17.72 12.87 13.63
CA ASP A 63 17.07 12.54 12.36
C ASP A 63 16.71 13.79 11.56
N SER A 64 16.19 14.81 12.23
CA SER A 64 15.81 16.05 11.57
C SER A 64 17.03 16.79 11.03
N LEU A 65 18.09 16.92 11.85
CA LEU A 65 19.36 17.51 11.40
C LEU A 65 19.94 16.71 10.24
N LYS A 66 19.90 15.37 10.29
CA LYS A 66 20.37 14.52 9.21
C LYS A 66 19.59 14.74 7.92
N ALA A 67 18.27 14.84 8.00
CA ALA A 67 17.43 15.14 6.83
C ALA A 67 17.78 16.51 6.24
N GLU A 68 17.94 17.54 7.07
CA GLU A 68 18.34 18.87 6.61
C GLU A 68 19.70 18.87 5.89
N LEU A 69 20.69 18.15 6.42
CA LEU A 69 22.01 18.01 5.79
C LEU A 69 21.92 17.34 4.41
N ASP A 70 21.17 16.24 4.32
CA ASP A 70 20.97 15.52 3.06
C ASP A 70 20.21 16.38 2.03
N ILE A 71 19.14 17.06 2.46
CA ILE A 71 18.38 17.99 1.61
C ILE A 71 19.28 19.12 1.09
N LYS A 72 20.12 19.71 1.95
CA LYS A 72 21.09 20.75 1.55
C LYS A 72 22.10 20.24 0.50
N LYS A 73 22.45 18.94 0.56
CA LYS A 73 23.29 18.26 -0.45
C LYS A 73 22.52 17.84 -1.71
N GLY A 74 21.22 18.09 -1.77
CA GLY A 74 20.35 17.68 -2.88
C GLY A 74 20.01 16.17 -2.87
N ILE A 75 20.29 15.47 -1.77
CA ILE A 75 19.94 14.07 -1.58
C ILE A 75 18.49 13.99 -1.15
N LEU A 76 17.67 13.26 -1.90
CA LEU A 76 16.27 13.01 -1.59
C LEU A 76 16.02 11.51 -1.50
N ASN A 77 15.33 11.10 -0.44
CA ASN A 77 15.03 9.71 -0.14
C ASN A 77 13.52 9.52 0.02
N TYR A 78 12.93 8.61 -0.75
CA TYR A 78 11.53 8.24 -0.65
C TYR A 78 11.40 6.88 0.06
N PHE A 79 10.53 6.79 1.06
CA PHE A 79 10.35 5.59 1.85
C PHE A 79 9.20 4.74 1.29
N ILE A 80 9.51 3.49 0.94
CA ILE A 80 8.58 2.52 0.33
C ILE A 80 8.22 1.49 1.39
N GLY A 81 6.99 1.48 1.86
CA GLY A 81 6.52 0.47 2.84
C GLY A 81 5.18 0.83 3.49
N HIS A 82 4.89 2.13 3.62
CA HIS A 82 3.58 2.62 4.10
C HIS A 82 2.51 2.61 3.01
N ASP A 83 2.92 2.61 1.75
CA ASP A 83 2.04 2.74 0.61
C ASP A 83 1.46 1.39 0.18
N ARG A 84 0.32 1.01 0.77
CA ARG A 84 -0.42 -0.23 0.47
C ARG A 84 -1.15 -0.22 -0.88
N THR A 85 -0.79 0.69 -1.79
CA THR A 85 -1.54 0.96 -3.03
C THR A 85 -0.91 0.37 -4.29
N PHE A 86 0.24 -0.30 -4.19
CA PHE A 86 0.97 -0.86 -5.32
C PHE A 86 0.36 -2.15 -5.87
N LEU A 87 0.56 -2.38 -7.17
CA LEU A 87 0.68 -3.75 -7.66
C LEU A 87 1.97 -4.32 -7.04
N PRO A 88 1.91 -5.43 -6.28
CA PRO A 88 3.12 -6.03 -5.71
C PRO A 88 4.21 -6.27 -6.76
N GLU A 89 3.84 -6.49 -8.01
CA GLU A 89 4.75 -6.70 -9.12
C GLU A 89 5.40 -5.44 -9.69
N SER A 90 4.83 -4.24 -9.45
CA SER A 90 5.42 -2.95 -9.84
C SER A 90 6.26 -2.31 -8.74
N ILE A 91 6.32 -2.94 -7.56
CA ILE A 91 6.99 -2.39 -6.37
C ILE A 91 8.48 -2.11 -6.61
N ASN A 92 9.13 -2.91 -7.46
CA ASN A 92 10.55 -2.75 -7.81
C ASN A 92 10.77 -1.67 -8.87
N SER A 93 9.74 -1.33 -9.65
CA SER A 93 9.86 -0.40 -10.77
C SER A 93 9.76 1.08 -10.35
N LEU A 94 9.08 1.38 -9.23
CA LEU A 94 9.04 2.75 -8.71
C LEU A 94 10.42 3.24 -8.22
N PRO A 95 11.19 2.48 -7.42
CA PRO A 95 12.56 2.84 -7.06
C PRO A 95 13.43 3.24 -8.25
N GLU A 96 13.43 2.39 -9.28
CA GLU A 96 14.22 2.59 -10.48
C GLU A 96 13.76 3.84 -11.26
N TYR A 97 12.45 4.03 -11.37
CA TYR A 97 11.87 5.21 -12.03
C TYR A 97 12.24 6.51 -11.30
N LEU A 98 12.10 6.54 -9.97
CA LEU A 98 12.44 7.71 -9.15
C LEU A 98 13.94 8.02 -9.21
N LYS A 99 14.79 6.99 -9.13
CA LYS A 99 16.24 7.15 -9.21
C LYS A 99 16.67 7.68 -10.57
N SER A 100 16.21 7.05 -11.66
CA SER A 100 16.65 7.35 -13.02
C SER A 100 16.15 8.69 -13.55
N ASN A 101 14.94 9.11 -13.17
CA ASN A 101 14.32 10.33 -13.73
C ASN A 101 14.46 11.55 -12.81
N TYR A 102 14.63 11.34 -11.50
CA TYR A 102 14.58 12.44 -10.51
C TYR A 102 15.73 12.43 -9.51
N SER A 103 16.66 11.46 -9.61
CA SER A 103 17.76 11.27 -8.64
C SER A 103 17.28 11.09 -7.20
N ILE A 104 16.06 10.57 -7.00
CA ILE A 104 15.50 10.26 -5.69
C ILE A 104 15.82 8.81 -5.37
N ASN A 105 16.51 8.55 -4.25
CA ASN A 105 16.71 7.17 -3.81
C ASN A 105 15.47 6.65 -3.11
N SER A 106 15.35 5.33 -3.02
CA SER A 106 14.24 4.68 -2.36
C SER A 106 14.72 3.81 -1.21
N ILE A 107 14.04 3.91 -0.07
CA ILE A 107 14.34 3.16 1.14
C ILE A 107 13.16 2.24 1.41
N GLU A 108 13.36 0.95 1.21
CA GLU A 108 12.33 -0.06 1.46
C GLU A 108 12.23 -0.36 2.96
N LEU A 109 11.06 -0.07 3.54
CA LEU A 109 10.71 -0.41 4.91
C LEU A 109 9.93 -1.72 4.92
N LEU A 110 10.27 -2.61 5.86
CA LEU A 110 9.52 -3.85 6.05
C LEU A 110 8.08 -3.54 6.48
N VAL A 111 7.12 -4.08 5.72
CA VAL A 111 5.68 -3.96 6.01
C VAL A 111 5.39 -4.60 7.38
N GLY A 112 5.18 -3.76 8.39
CA GLY A 112 5.04 -4.20 9.78
C GLY A 112 5.31 -3.10 10.81
N CYS A 113 6.01 -2.03 10.40
CA CYS A 113 6.12 -0.79 11.18
C CYS A 113 4.79 -0.02 11.08
N ILE A 114 3.75 -0.51 11.76
CA ILE A 114 2.50 0.24 11.94
C ILE A 114 2.82 1.39 12.90
N VAL A 115 2.88 2.57 12.32
CA VAL A 115 2.91 3.85 13.04
C VAL A 115 1.57 4.03 13.72
N THR A 116 1.60 4.34 15.00
CA THR A 116 0.44 4.88 15.70
C THR A 116 0.56 6.40 15.69
N ASP A 117 -0.51 7.11 15.34
CA ASP A 117 -0.58 8.58 15.22
C ASP A 117 -0.16 9.36 16.50
N ASP A 118 0.01 8.67 17.62
CA ASP A 118 0.34 9.26 18.92
C ASP A 118 1.84 9.56 19.15
N ASN A 119 2.71 9.43 18.14
CA ASN A 119 4.16 9.53 18.36
C ASN A 119 4.84 10.64 17.55
N LYS A 120 4.77 11.89 18.04
CA LYS A 120 5.45 13.07 17.47
C LYS A 120 6.96 12.91 17.18
N TYR A 121 7.60 11.91 17.79
CA TYR A 121 9.05 11.66 17.71
C TYR A 121 9.43 10.46 16.84
N TYR A 122 8.51 9.89 16.06
CA TYR A 122 8.83 8.85 15.08
C TYR A 122 8.95 9.46 13.68
N GLU A 123 9.77 8.83 12.83
CA GLU A 123 9.86 9.10 11.38
C GLU A 123 10.22 10.54 11.03
N CYS A 124 11.01 11.20 11.89
CA CYS A 124 11.36 12.61 11.70
C CYS A 124 12.17 12.83 10.41
N TYR A 125 13.08 11.90 10.07
CA TYR A 125 13.82 11.94 8.81
C TYR A 125 12.89 11.73 7.60
N GLU A 126 12.05 10.70 7.62
CA GLU A 126 11.11 10.37 6.55
C GLU A 126 10.14 11.52 6.28
N ARG A 127 9.54 12.10 7.33
CA ARG A 127 8.62 13.23 7.21
C ARG A 127 9.25 14.43 6.52
N LEU A 128 10.48 14.79 6.90
CA LEU A 128 11.18 15.91 6.29
C LEU A 128 11.61 15.62 4.86
N MET A 129 12.03 14.40 4.56
CA MET A 129 12.32 13.99 3.18
C MET A 129 11.06 14.00 2.29
N HIS A 130 9.94 13.51 2.81
CA HIS A 130 8.65 13.57 2.13
C HIS A 130 8.23 15.00 1.84
N GLN A 131 8.35 15.90 2.83
CA GLN A 131 8.06 17.32 2.65
C GLN A 131 8.98 17.95 1.61
N ALA A 132 10.28 17.66 1.63
CA ALA A 132 11.23 18.17 0.64
C ALA A 132 10.90 17.71 -0.80
N ILE A 133 10.42 16.46 -0.95
CA ILE A 133 9.92 15.95 -2.24
C ILE A 133 8.66 16.71 -2.67
N ILE A 134 7.71 16.94 -1.75
CA ILE A 134 6.49 17.72 -2.02
C ILE A 134 6.82 19.15 -2.42
N ASP A 135 7.71 19.81 -1.68
CA ASP A 135 8.09 21.19 -1.95
C ASP A 135 8.76 21.33 -3.32
N LYS A 136 9.54 20.32 -3.73
CA LYS A 136 10.26 20.33 -5.00
C LYS A 136 9.40 19.94 -6.20
N PHE A 137 8.50 18.95 -6.05
CA PHE A 137 7.80 18.33 -7.18
C PHE A 137 6.26 18.43 -7.11
N GLY A 138 5.72 18.90 -5.98
CA GLY A 138 4.30 19.00 -5.71
C GLY A 138 3.72 17.75 -5.02
N ASN A 139 2.60 17.96 -4.32
CA ASN A 139 1.92 16.92 -3.52
C ASN A 139 1.49 15.68 -4.33
N ASP A 140 1.18 15.86 -5.61
CA ASP A 140 0.74 14.76 -6.48
C ASP A 140 1.90 13.98 -7.13
N PHE A 141 3.15 14.37 -6.89
CA PHE A 141 4.30 13.82 -7.60
C PHE A 141 4.41 12.30 -7.44
N ILE A 142 4.49 11.81 -6.20
CA ILE A 142 4.62 10.38 -5.91
C ILE A 142 3.40 9.59 -6.45
N PRO A 143 2.14 10.01 -6.20
CA PRO A 143 0.98 9.41 -6.84
C PRO A 143 1.08 9.35 -8.38
N LYS A 144 1.48 10.42 -9.05
CA LYS A 144 1.62 10.46 -10.51
C LYS A 144 2.72 9.51 -11.00
N SER A 145 3.88 9.50 -10.35
CA SER A 145 4.98 8.57 -10.63
C SER A 145 4.54 7.11 -10.52
N LYS A 146 3.77 6.77 -9.47
CA LYS A 146 3.16 5.44 -9.31
C LYS A 146 2.25 5.09 -10.49
N ARG A 147 1.35 5.99 -10.87
CA ARG A 147 0.44 5.76 -12.02
C ARG A 147 1.20 5.49 -13.31
N ILE A 148 2.30 6.21 -13.54
CA ILE A 148 3.14 6.01 -14.73
C ILE A 148 3.72 4.60 -14.71
N VAL A 149 4.40 4.22 -13.62
CA VAL A 149 5.05 2.91 -13.48
C VAL A 149 4.07 1.76 -13.61
N ASP A 150 2.93 1.83 -12.92
CA ASP A 150 1.87 0.83 -13.01
C ASP A 150 1.30 0.73 -14.44
N SER A 151 1.11 1.87 -15.12
CA SER A 151 0.58 1.89 -16.49
C SER A 151 1.55 1.24 -17.48
N VAL A 152 2.85 1.53 -17.35
CA VAL A 152 3.90 0.88 -18.12
C VAL A 152 3.88 -0.63 -17.90
N TYR A 153 3.86 -1.06 -16.63
CA TYR A 153 3.81 -2.48 -16.29
C TYR A 153 2.61 -3.19 -16.91
N VAL A 154 1.40 -2.63 -16.80
CA VAL A 154 0.19 -3.22 -17.39
C VAL A 154 0.30 -3.31 -18.91
N TYR A 155 0.82 -2.26 -19.55
CA TYR A 155 0.99 -2.22 -21.01
C TYR A 155 1.96 -3.30 -21.50
N GLU A 156 3.08 -3.47 -20.80
CA GLU A 156 4.10 -4.48 -21.09
C GLU A 156 3.65 -5.92 -20.76
N ASN A 157 2.65 -6.06 -19.88
CA ASN A 157 2.14 -7.36 -19.42
C ASN A 157 0.66 -7.56 -19.80
N PRO A 158 0.27 -7.48 -21.09
CA PRO A 158 -1.14 -7.46 -21.51
C PRO A 158 -1.87 -8.79 -21.29
N LYS A 159 -1.14 -9.88 -21.00
CA LYS A 159 -1.67 -11.21 -20.70
C LYS A 159 -1.78 -11.49 -19.19
N LYS A 160 -1.28 -10.59 -18.34
CA LYS A 160 -1.38 -10.75 -16.89
C LYS A 160 -2.86 -10.87 -16.48
N LEU A 161 -3.11 -11.83 -15.59
CA LEU A 161 -4.42 -12.02 -14.98
C LEU A 161 -4.42 -11.33 -13.62
N TYR A 162 -5.33 -10.38 -13.45
CA TYR A 162 -5.52 -9.66 -12.20
C TYR A 162 -6.76 -10.19 -11.46
N SER A 163 -6.78 -10.03 -10.16
CA SER A 163 -7.91 -10.42 -9.30
C SER A 163 -7.96 -9.51 -8.09
N LYS A 164 -9.09 -9.50 -7.38
CA LYS A 164 -9.22 -8.75 -6.12
C LYS A 164 -8.17 -9.07 -5.06
N TYR A 165 -7.60 -10.28 -5.11
CA TYR A 165 -6.67 -10.78 -4.10
C TYR A 165 -5.22 -10.44 -4.38
N ASN A 166 -4.84 -10.23 -5.65
CA ASN A 166 -3.46 -10.00 -6.06
C ASN A 166 -3.24 -8.61 -6.69
N SER A 167 -4.22 -7.72 -6.63
CA SER A 167 -4.10 -6.35 -7.13
C SER A 167 -4.72 -5.36 -6.16
N TYR A 168 -3.90 -4.70 -5.33
CA TYR A 168 -4.39 -3.64 -4.43
C TYR A 168 -4.96 -2.44 -5.21
N GLY A 169 -4.41 -2.15 -6.39
CA GLY A 169 -5.02 -1.22 -7.36
C GLY A 169 -6.46 -1.60 -7.73
N MET A 170 -6.78 -2.91 -7.77
CA MET A 170 -8.16 -3.38 -7.90
C MET A 170 -8.94 -3.28 -6.60
N GLN A 171 -8.35 -3.50 -5.42
CA GLN A 171 -9.04 -3.36 -4.13
C GLN A 171 -9.65 -1.96 -3.94
N ASN A 172 -8.89 -0.90 -4.23
CA ASN A 172 -9.39 0.48 -4.20
C ASN A 172 -10.58 0.70 -5.15
N ARG A 173 -10.63 -0.02 -6.28
CA ARG A 173 -11.78 0.00 -7.19
C ARG A 173 -12.95 -0.87 -6.74
N TYR A 174 -12.73 -1.98 -6.05
CA TYR A 174 -13.80 -2.70 -5.35
C TYR A 174 -14.49 -1.81 -4.28
N TYR A 175 -13.77 -0.83 -3.72
CA TYR A 175 -14.34 0.20 -2.86
C TYR A 175 -14.98 1.37 -3.62
N SER A 176 -14.84 1.46 -4.94
CA SER A 176 -15.53 2.49 -5.73
C SER A 176 -17.03 2.22 -5.78
N GLN A 177 -17.84 3.25 -5.58
CA GLN A 177 -19.30 3.12 -5.60
C GLN A 177 -19.80 2.68 -6.98
N GLU A 178 -19.27 3.23 -8.07
CA GLU A 178 -19.66 2.85 -9.44
C GLU A 178 -19.46 1.35 -9.69
N TYR A 179 -18.26 0.83 -9.40
CA TYR A 179 -17.97 -0.59 -9.60
C TYR A 179 -18.82 -1.47 -8.69
N LYS A 180 -18.98 -1.08 -7.41
CA LYS A 180 -19.83 -1.79 -6.47
C LYS A 180 -21.26 -1.89 -6.98
N HIS A 181 -21.85 -0.79 -7.44
CA HIS A 181 -23.18 -0.77 -8.02
C HIS A 181 -23.29 -1.65 -9.27
N TRP A 182 -22.30 -1.59 -10.17
CA TRP A 182 -22.25 -2.46 -11.34
C TRP A 182 -22.18 -3.93 -10.93
N HIS A 183 -21.24 -4.31 -10.06
CA HIS A 183 -21.04 -5.67 -9.60
C HIS A 183 -22.28 -6.22 -8.87
N ASP A 184 -22.92 -5.42 -8.01
CA ASP A 184 -24.17 -5.78 -7.33
C ASP A 184 -25.32 -6.01 -8.33
N SER A 185 -25.40 -5.18 -9.38
CA SER A 185 -26.41 -5.34 -10.43
C SER A 185 -26.22 -6.66 -11.21
N ILE A 186 -24.97 -7.03 -11.50
CA ILE A 186 -24.61 -8.28 -12.18
C ILE A 186 -24.95 -9.47 -11.28
N ASN A 187 -24.54 -9.43 -10.01
CA ASN A 187 -24.87 -10.50 -9.05
C ASN A 187 -26.38 -10.69 -8.90
N LYS A 188 -27.15 -9.60 -8.83
CA LYS A 188 -28.61 -9.65 -8.77
C LYS A 188 -29.19 -10.28 -10.04
N LYS A 189 -28.66 -9.93 -11.22
CA LYS A 189 -29.08 -10.52 -12.50
C LYS A 189 -28.76 -12.02 -12.57
N LEU A 190 -27.55 -12.43 -12.21
CA LEU A 190 -27.12 -13.83 -12.20
C LEU A 190 -28.00 -14.67 -11.27
N ARG A 191 -28.29 -14.17 -10.05
CA ARG A 191 -29.19 -14.86 -9.10
C ARG A 191 -30.62 -14.97 -9.63
N LYS A 192 -31.15 -13.94 -10.27
CA LYS A 192 -32.50 -13.97 -10.87
C LYS A 192 -32.65 -14.97 -12.00
N ASN A 193 -31.57 -15.22 -12.75
CA ASN A 193 -31.58 -16.15 -13.88
C ASN A 193 -31.47 -17.63 -13.46
N LEU A 194 -31.08 -17.88 -12.20
CA LEU A 194 -31.04 -19.21 -11.63
C LEU A 194 -32.44 -19.58 -11.10
N ILE A 195 -33.17 -20.36 -11.87
CA ILE A 195 -34.49 -20.85 -11.49
C ILE A 195 -34.31 -22.19 -10.77
N ILE A 196 -34.85 -22.33 -9.56
CA ILE A 196 -34.79 -23.61 -8.84
C ILE A 196 -35.94 -24.50 -9.32
N PRO A 197 -35.69 -25.75 -9.78
CA PRO A 197 -36.74 -26.67 -10.17
C PRO A 197 -37.72 -26.93 -9.02
N LYS A 198 -39.02 -27.02 -9.32
CA LYS A 198 -40.06 -27.18 -8.28
C LYS A 198 -39.93 -28.48 -7.48
N ASP A 199 -39.36 -29.52 -8.08
CA ASP A 199 -39.10 -30.83 -7.48
C ASP A 199 -37.70 -30.93 -6.84
N TYR A 200 -36.92 -29.85 -6.83
CA TYR A 200 -35.65 -29.79 -6.12
C TYR A 200 -35.90 -29.62 -4.61
N VAL A 201 -35.34 -30.53 -3.80
CA VAL A 201 -35.45 -30.49 -2.34
C VAL A 201 -34.09 -30.14 -1.76
N ILE A 202 -34.03 -29.02 -1.04
CA ILE A 202 -32.82 -28.60 -0.31
C ILE A 202 -32.61 -29.58 0.85
N LYS A 203 -31.44 -30.24 0.88
CA LYS A 203 -31.05 -31.11 1.99
C LYS A 203 -30.52 -30.24 3.13
N ASN A 204 -31.18 -30.28 4.29
CA ASN A 204 -30.85 -29.41 5.44
C ASN A 204 -29.50 -29.71 6.10
N ASP A 205 -28.87 -30.84 5.77
CA ASP A 205 -27.72 -31.35 6.52
C ASP A 205 -26.37 -30.79 6.01
N ASN A 206 -26.33 -30.17 4.82
CA ASN A 206 -25.09 -29.66 4.22
C ASN A 206 -25.33 -28.41 3.36
N ILE A 207 -24.34 -27.51 3.32
CA ILE A 207 -24.36 -26.34 2.41
C ILE A 207 -24.30 -26.85 0.97
N THR A 208 -25.35 -26.58 0.20
CA THR A 208 -25.38 -26.85 -1.25
C THR A 208 -25.09 -25.58 -2.01
N LEU A 209 -24.13 -25.63 -2.92
CA LEU A 209 -23.73 -24.46 -3.70
C LEU A 209 -23.34 -24.84 -5.12
N ILE A 210 -23.48 -23.86 -6.00
CA ILE A 210 -22.88 -23.86 -7.33
C ILE A 210 -22.08 -22.58 -7.50
N SER A 211 -20.90 -22.73 -8.08
CA SER A 211 -19.94 -21.65 -8.25
C SER A 211 -19.33 -21.69 -9.63
N ALA A 212 -18.90 -20.53 -10.09
CA ALA A 212 -18.19 -20.35 -11.33
C ALA A 212 -16.95 -19.51 -11.10
N ASN A 213 -15.82 -19.95 -11.65
CA ASN A 213 -14.60 -19.18 -11.78
C ASN A 213 -14.40 -18.88 -13.26
N PHE A 214 -14.16 -17.62 -13.61
CA PHE A 214 -14.02 -17.24 -15.01
C PHE A 214 -13.06 -16.09 -15.21
N ILE A 215 -12.59 -15.93 -16.45
CA ILE A 215 -11.71 -14.85 -16.86
C ILE A 215 -12.51 -13.91 -17.78
N ILE A 216 -12.64 -12.66 -17.37
CA ILE A 216 -13.08 -11.56 -18.22
C ILE A 216 -11.83 -10.95 -18.85
N ASN A 217 -11.70 -11.02 -20.17
CA ASN A 217 -10.58 -10.40 -20.85
C ASN A 217 -10.75 -8.89 -20.97
N ARG A 218 -9.70 -8.19 -21.42
CA ARG A 218 -9.67 -6.74 -21.62
C ARG A 218 -10.70 -6.18 -22.63
N PHE A 219 -11.40 -7.04 -23.35
CA PHE A 219 -12.50 -6.67 -24.25
C PHE A 219 -13.89 -6.94 -23.65
N GLY A 220 -13.96 -7.42 -22.41
CA GLY A 220 -15.21 -7.78 -21.75
C GLY A 220 -15.78 -9.12 -22.23
N LYS A 221 -14.97 -10.00 -22.83
CA LYS A 221 -15.39 -11.36 -23.22
C LYS A 221 -14.90 -12.40 -22.20
N ILE A 222 -15.58 -13.53 -22.15
CA ILE A 222 -15.20 -14.67 -21.32
C ILE A 222 -14.18 -15.53 -22.07
N ASP A 223 -12.93 -15.57 -21.59
CA ASP A 223 -11.86 -16.40 -22.17
C ASP A 223 -11.78 -17.80 -21.54
N SER A 224 -12.24 -17.94 -20.31
CA SER A 224 -12.28 -19.21 -19.57
C SER A 224 -13.43 -19.20 -18.57
N LEU A 225 -14.09 -20.34 -18.40
CA LEU A 225 -15.17 -20.54 -17.44
C LEU A 225 -15.12 -21.97 -16.92
N VAL A 226 -15.01 -22.10 -15.61
CA VAL A 226 -15.05 -23.37 -14.88
C VAL A 226 -16.18 -23.28 -13.88
N ILE A 227 -17.11 -24.24 -13.94
CA ILE A 227 -18.23 -24.36 -13.02
C ILE A 227 -17.96 -25.55 -12.12
N PHE A 228 -18.31 -25.41 -10.85
CA PHE A 228 -18.26 -26.49 -9.89
C PHE A 228 -19.44 -26.40 -8.94
N SER A 229 -19.93 -27.56 -8.52
CA SER A 229 -20.99 -27.70 -7.53
C SER A 229 -20.49 -28.47 -6.32
N GLN A 230 -21.07 -28.21 -5.16
CA GLN A 230 -20.83 -28.98 -3.95
C GLN A 230 -22.17 -29.38 -3.34
N ASN A 231 -22.29 -30.65 -2.95
CA ASN A 231 -23.48 -31.26 -2.36
C ASN A 231 -24.76 -31.18 -3.22
N LEU A 232 -24.61 -30.89 -4.52
CA LEU A 232 -25.70 -30.85 -5.47
C LEU A 232 -26.09 -32.27 -5.90
N ASP A 233 -27.39 -32.55 -5.92
CA ASP A 233 -27.92 -33.82 -6.42
C ASP A 233 -27.56 -34.00 -7.89
N GLU A 234 -26.99 -35.17 -8.21
CA GLU A 234 -26.51 -35.55 -9.54
C GLU A 234 -27.61 -35.38 -10.62
N LYS A 235 -28.89 -35.65 -10.26
CA LYS A 235 -30.04 -35.45 -11.15
C LYS A 235 -30.13 -34.01 -11.67
N TYR A 236 -29.79 -33.03 -10.85
CA TYR A 236 -29.93 -31.61 -11.19
C TYR A 236 -28.61 -30.92 -11.54
N ASN A 237 -27.47 -31.62 -11.44
CA ASN A 237 -26.16 -31.01 -11.66
C ASN A 237 -26.07 -30.37 -13.06
N SER A 238 -26.40 -31.12 -14.10
CA SER A 238 -26.38 -30.62 -15.49
C SER A 238 -27.31 -29.41 -15.69
N TYR A 239 -28.46 -29.38 -15.01
CA TYR A 239 -29.41 -28.27 -15.10
C TYR A 239 -28.80 -26.98 -14.53
N PHE A 240 -28.29 -27.01 -13.30
CA PHE A 240 -27.73 -25.83 -12.67
C PHE A 240 -26.42 -25.38 -13.34
N GLU A 241 -25.56 -26.32 -13.76
CA GLU A 241 -24.35 -25.98 -14.52
C GLU A 241 -24.68 -25.28 -15.84
N HIS A 242 -25.64 -25.80 -16.61
CA HIS A 242 -26.08 -25.19 -17.86
C HIS A 242 -26.62 -23.77 -17.64
N HIS A 243 -27.53 -23.59 -16.67
CA HIS A 243 -28.10 -22.27 -16.37
C HIS A 243 -27.06 -21.26 -15.88
N MET A 244 -26.11 -21.69 -15.04
CA MET A 244 -24.99 -20.86 -14.60
C MET A 244 -24.12 -20.44 -15.78
N LYS A 245 -23.76 -21.40 -16.65
CA LYS A 245 -22.95 -21.15 -17.84
C LYS A 245 -23.61 -20.13 -18.76
N GLU A 246 -24.86 -20.36 -19.13
CA GLU A 246 -25.62 -19.45 -19.99
C GLU A 246 -25.75 -18.06 -19.36
N SER A 247 -25.99 -17.98 -18.04
CA SER A 247 -26.11 -16.69 -17.35
C SER A 247 -24.81 -15.88 -17.40
N ILE A 248 -23.66 -16.53 -17.24
CA ILE A 248 -22.35 -15.89 -17.31
C ILE A 248 -22.01 -15.48 -18.74
N LEU A 249 -22.19 -16.37 -19.72
CA LEU A 249 -21.86 -16.09 -21.13
C LEU A 249 -22.75 -15.00 -21.75
N ASN A 250 -24.02 -14.94 -21.37
CA ASN A 250 -24.98 -13.94 -21.87
C ASN A 250 -24.93 -12.61 -21.10
N THR A 251 -24.06 -12.49 -20.09
CA THR A 251 -23.86 -11.25 -19.35
C THR A 251 -22.90 -10.33 -20.09
N LYS A 252 -23.27 -9.05 -20.23
CA LYS A 252 -22.38 -8.03 -20.79
C LYS A 252 -21.37 -7.59 -19.72
N TRP A 253 -20.18 -8.17 -19.77
CA TRP A 253 -19.11 -7.86 -18.83
C TRP A 253 -18.41 -6.55 -19.19
N LYS A 254 -18.12 -5.73 -18.17
CA LYS A 254 -17.27 -4.54 -18.31
C LYS A 254 -15.87 -4.96 -17.84
N PRO A 255 -14.84 -4.89 -18.69
CA PRO A 255 -13.48 -5.18 -18.25
C PRO A 255 -13.10 -4.17 -17.16
N ILE A 256 -12.38 -4.65 -16.15
CA ILE A 256 -11.84 -3.77 -15.11
C ILE A 256 -10.74 -2.92 -15.73
N GLN A 257 -10.66 -1.67 -15.31
CA GLN A 257 -9.65 -0.74 -15.77
C GLN A 257 -8.64 -0.43 -14.66
N LEU A 258 -7.38 -0.21 -15.02
CA LEU A 258 -6.39 0.46 -14.19
C LEU A 258 -5.83 1.65 -14.98
N TYR A 259 -5.97 2.86 -14.44
CA TYR A 259 -5.62 4.12 -15.11
C TYR A 259 -6.14 4.26 -16.55
N GLY A 260 -7.33 3.71 -16.83
CA GLY A 260 -7.95 3.74 -18.16
C GLY A 260 -7.57 2.55 -19.06
N ILE A 261 -6.65 1.69 -18.62
CA ILE A 261 -6.23 0.49 -19.34
C ILE A 261 -7.10 -0.70 -18.94
N ASN A 262 -7.78 -1.32 -19.90
CA ASN A 262 -8.57 -2.53 -19.65
C ASN A 262 -7.67 -3.73 -19.31
N LEU A 263 -8.04 -4.47 -18.28
CA LEU A 263 -7.30 -5.63 -17.75
C LEU A 263 -8.01 -6.94 -18.09
N ASN A 264 -7.25 -8.05 -18.04
CA ASN A 264 -7.85 -9.38 -17.91
C ASN A 264 -8.02 -9.70 -16.43
N THR A 265 -9.22 -10.08 -16.01
CA THR A 265 -9.54 -10.31 -14.61
C THR A 265 -10.12 -11.68 -14.34
N LYS A 266 -9.68 -12.29 -13.24
CA LYS A 266 -10.28 -13.49 -12.68
C LYS A 266 -11.40 -13.10 -11.74
N GLU A 267 -12.60 -13.55 -12.05
CA GLU A 267 -13.79 -13.37 -11.24
C GLU A 267 -14.31 -14.71 -10.73
N SER A 268 -15.11 -14.63 -9.67
CA SER A 268 -15.87 -15.76 -9.18
C SER A 268 -17.29 -15.35 -8.80
N PHE A 269 -18.23 -16.24 -9.06
CA PHE A 269 -19.62 -16.12 -8.63
C PHE A 269 -20.01 -17.39 -7.89
N THR A 270 -20.63 -17.25 -6.73
CA THR A 270 -21.13 -18.36 -5.91
C THR A 270 -22.56 -18.07 -5.50
N THR A 271 -23.41 -19.07 -5.62
CA THR A 271 -24.78 -19.04 -5.11
C THR A 271 -25.04 -20.29 -4.29
N PHE A 272 -25.75 -20.08 -3.19
CA PHE A 272 -26.25 -21.15 -2.32
C PHE A 272 -27.66 -21.50 -2.78
N LEU A 273 -27.99 -22.79 -2.75
CA LEU A 273 -29.27 -23.34 -3.19
C LEU A 273 -30.14 -23.71 -1.99
#